data_AF-A0A954FKT8-F1
#
_entry.id   AF-A0A954FKT8-F1
#
_cell.length_a   1.000
_cell.length_b   1.000
_cell.length_c   1.000
_cell.angle_alpha   90.00
_cell.angle_beta   90.00
_cell.angle_gamma   90.00
#
_symmetry.space_group_name_H-M   'P 1'
#
loop_
_entity.id
_entity.type
_entity.pdbx_description
1 polymer ?
#
loop_
_entity_poly.entity_id
_entity_poly.type
_entity_poly.pdbx_seq_one_letter_code
_entity_poly.pdbx_strand_id
1 'polypeptide(L)' 'MIRDLLDNHDLMGKSRESIDAMLGVPNGRDSVRNGKYIYWAGSDGVIDDMWLEIEFSADTVVSRKYYPD' A
#
# COMPACT_ATOMS: atom_id res chain seq x y z
N MET A 1 9.28 -5.01 -6.01
CA MET A 1 8.84 -3.60 -6.16
C MET A 1 8.17 -3.08 -4.89
N ILE A 2 7.11 -3.71 -4.36
CA ILE A 2 6.49 -3.30 -3.08
C ILE A 2 7.34 -3.66 -1.84
N ARG A 3 8.08 -4.77 -1.90
CA ARG A 3 8.98 -5.21 -0.81
C ARG A 3 10.15 -4.25 -0.53
N ASP A 4 10.64 -3.54 -1.55
CA ASP A 4 11.68 -2.50 -1.38
C ASP A 4 11.09 -1.21 -0.77
N LEU A 5 9.86 -0.86 -1.15
CA LEU A 5 9.10 0.23 -0.53
C LEU A 5 8.77 -0.03 0.94
N LEU A 6 8.58 -1.29 1.30
CA LEU A 6 8.35 -1.73 2.68
C LEU A 6 9.60 -1.65 3.56
N ASP A 7 10.77 -1.94 3.00
CA ASP A 7 12.04 -2.03 3.73
C ASP A 7 12.81 -0.69 3.75
N ASN A 8 12.79 0.05 2.64
CA ASN A 8 13.59 1.26 2.45
C ASN A 8 12.80 2.59 2.51
N HIS A 9 11.48 2.59 2.33
CA HIS A 9 10.71 3.83 2.23
C HIS A 9 9.78 4.08 3.41
N ASP A 10 10.00 5.19 4.10
CA ASP A 10 9.07 5.67 5.11
C ASP A 10 7.82 6.27 4.47
N LEU A 11 6.75 5.47 4.43
CA LEU A 11 5.42 5.89 3.95
C LEU A 11 4.68 6.73 5.01
N MET A 12 5.08 6.66 6.28
CA MET A 12 4.49 7.43 7.37
C MET A 12 4.62 8.93 7.10
N GLY A 13 3.56 9.70 7.36
CA GLY A 13 3.58 11.15 7.15
C GLY A 13 3.56 11.60 5.69
N LYS A 14 3.56 10.69 4.71
CA LYS A 14 3.40 11.05 3.30
C LYS A 14 1.97 11.42 2.99
N SER A 15 1.79 12.33 2.04
CA SER A 15 0.47 12.66 1.50
C SER A 15 -0.04 11.56 0.58
N ARG A 16 -1.36 11.42 0.47
CA ARG A 16 -2.03 10.51 -0.46
C ARG A 16 -1.50 10.65 -1.89
N GLU A 17 -1.36 11.87 -2.40
CA GLU A 17 -0.79 12.13 -3.73
C GLU A 17 0.65 11.59 -3.90
N SER A 18 1.48 11.65 -2.85
CA SER A 18 2.82 11.06 -2.89
C SER A 18 2.75 9.53 -2.95
N ILE A 19 1.79 8.93 -2.24
CA ILE A 19 1.55 7.49 -2.32
C ILE A 19 1.04 7.12 -3.72
N ASP A 20 0.11 7.87 -4.29
CA ASP A 20 -0.38 7.67 -5.66
C ASP A 20 0.74 7.81 -6.70
N ALA A 21 1.67 8.75 -6.52
CA ALA A 21 2.81 8.90 -7.40
C ALA A 21 3.83 7.75 -7.26
N MET A 22 3.93 7.14 -6.08
CA MET A 22 4.89 6.07 -5.79
C MET A 22 4.37 4.67 -6.14
N LEU A 23 3.13 4.37 -5.72
CA LEU A 23 2.48 3.07 -5.87
C LEU A 23 1.46 3.03 -7.00
N GLY A 24 1.03 4.18 -7.51
CA GLY A 24 -0.14 4.30 -8.37
C GLY A 24 -1.42 4.45 -7.55
N VAL A 25 -2.46 5.01 -8.17
CA VAL A 25 -3.80 5.00 -7.57
C VAL A 25 -4.30 3.55 -7.58
N PRO A 26 -4.74 2.99 -6.45
CA PRO A 26 -5.22 1.61 -6.39
C PRO A 26 -6.41 1.43 -7.35
N ASN A 27 -6.28 0.51 -8.30
CA ASN A 27 -7.29 0.26 -9.33
C ASN A 27 -7.35 -1.23 -9.71
N GLY A 28 -8.54 -1.76 -9.94
CA GLY A 28 -8.74 -3.17 -10.28
C GLY A 28 -8.61 -4.11 -9.08
N ARG A 29 -7.45 -4.77 -8.93
CA ARG A 29 -7.20 -5.80 -7.89
C ARG A 29 -6.89 -5.17 -6.53
N ASP A 30 -6.39 -3.93 -6.54
CA ASP A 30 -6.24 -3.06 -5.38
C ASP A 30 -7.58 -2.40 -5.04
N SER A 31 -7.80 -2.04 -3.77
CA SER A 31 -9.07 -1.47 -3.35
C SER A 31 -8.92 -0.39 -2.30
N VAL A 32 -9.75 0.64 -2.40
CA VAL A 32 -9.86 1.66 -1.36
C VAL A 32 -10.98 1.24 -0.40
N ARG A 33 -10.62 0.92 0.85
CA ARG A 33 -11.59 0.47 1.86
C ARG A 33 -11.55 1.40 3.07
N ASN A 34 -12.68 2.05 3.37
CA ASN A 34 -12.83 2.94 4.52
C ASN A 34 -11.74 4.05 4.59
N GLY A 35 -11.37 4.62 3.44
CA GLY A 35 -10.31 5.63 3.35
C GLY A 35 -8.87 5.09 3.41
N LYS A 36 -8.72 3.77 3.45
CA LYS A 36 -7.42 3.08 3.39
C LYS A 36 -7.16 2.56 1.98
N TYR A 37 -5.91 2.57 1.55
CA TYR A 37 -5.49 1.98 0.29
C TYR A 37 -4.96 0.58 0.54
N ILE A 38 -5.50 -0.40 -0.17
CA ILE A 38 -5.11 -1.79 -0.07
C ILE A 38 -4.49 -2.18 -1.40
N TYR A 39 -3.18 -2.40 -1.40
CA TYR A 39 -2.41 -2.82 -2.55
C TYR A 39 -2.14 -4.31 -2.50
N TRP A 40 -2.38 -4.99 -3.62
CA TRP A 40 -2.01 -6.38 -3.78
C TRP A 40 -0.54 -6.46 -4.21
N ALA A 41 0.28 -7.08 -3.38
CA ALA A 41 1.72 -7.24 -3.57
C ALA A 41 2.12 -8.67 -3.93
N GLY A 42 1.16 -9.53 -4.27
CA GLY A 42 1.42 -10.89 -4.71
C GLY A 42 2.24 -10.93 -6.00
N SER A 43 3.12 -11.93 -6.11
CA SER A 43 3.92 -12.16 -7.30
C SER A 43 3.24 -13.21 -8.16
N ASP A 44 3.11 -12.95 -9.47
CA ASP A 44 2.54 -13.91 -10.42
C ASP A 44 3.36 -15.22 -10.38
N GLY A 45 2.78 -16.29 -9.84
CA GLY A 45 3.40 -17.61 -9.72
C GLY A 45 3.79 -18.07 -8.30
N VAL A 46 3.54 -17.30 -7.24
CA VAL A 46 3.73 -17.72 -5.85
C VAL A 46 2.42 -17.60 -5.09
N ILE A 47 2.04 -18.63 -4.32
CA ILE A 47 0.82 -18.70 -3.49
C ILE A 47 0.96 -17.84 -2.22
N ASP A 48 1.72 -16.74 -2.31
CA ASP A 48 1.97 -15.82 -1.20
C ASP A 48 1.15 -14.56 -1.50
N ASP A 49 -0.10 -14.55 -1.02
CA ASP A 49 -1.02 -13.42 -1.19
C ASP A 49 -0.61 -12.29 -0.23
N MET A 50 0.39 -11.52 -0.65
CA MET A 50 0.88 -10.38 0.12
C MET A 50 -0.05 -9.17 -0.06
N TRP A 51 -0.50 -8.57 1.06
CA TRP A 51 -1.32 -7.35 1.04
C TRP A 51 -0.66 -6.22 1.83
N LEU A 52 -0.69 -5.01 1.24
CA LEU A 52 -0.23 -3.78 1.87
C LEU A 52 -1.43 -2.85 2.09
N GLU A 53 -1.79 -2.62 3.36
CA GLU A 53 -2.80 -1.65 3.75
C GLU A 53 -2.15 -0.34 4.21
N ILE A 54 -2.62 0.78 3.69
CA ILE A 54 -2.18 2.13 4.05
C ILE A 54 -3.39 2.93 4.52
N GLU A 55 -3.36 3.39 5.77
CA GLU A 55 -4.40 4.23 6.36
C GLU A 55 -4.01 5.70 6.29
N PHE A 56 -4.96 6.53 5.84
CA PHE A 56 -4.79 7.97 5.74
C PHE A 56 -5.71 8.69 6.73
N SER A 57 -5.22 9.76 7.33
CA SER A 57 -6.01 10.74 8.07
C SER A 57 -5.83 12.11 7.43
N ALA A 58 -6.95 12.73 7.00
CA ALA A 58 -6.97 14.05 6.36
C ALA A 58 -5.94 14.25 5.23
N ASP A 59 -5.67 13.19 4.44
CA ASP A 59 -4.66 13.09 3.35
C ASP A 59 -3.25 12.69 3.73
N THR A 60 -2.94 12.45 5.00
CA THR A 60 -1.60 12.00 5.43
C THR A 60 -1.63 10.55 5.88
N VAL A 61 -0.63 9.75 5.52
CA VAL A 61 -0.47 8.38 5.98
C VAL A 61 -0.22 8.37 7.49
N VAL A 62 -1.11 7.73 8.23
CA VAL A 62 -1.02 7.56 9.69
C VAL A 62 -0.72 6.14 10.12
N SER A 63 -1.01 5.16 9.27
CA SER A 63 -0.72 3.75 9.56
C SER A 63 -0.43 2.98 8.28
N ARG A 64 0.45 1.98 8.38
CA ARG A 64 0.69 0.99 7.33
C ARG A 64 0.71 -0.40 7.97
N LYS A 65 0.02 -1.35 7.36
CA LYS A 65 0.02 -2.75 7.76
C LYS A 65 0.35 -3.63 6.59
N TYR A 66 1.08 -4.69 6.89
CA TYR A 66 1.52 -5.66 5.92
C TYR A 66 1.07 -7.04 6.38
N TYR A 67 0.46 -7.77 5.47
CA TYR A 67 -0.01 -9.13 5.68
C TYR A 67 0.77 -10.04 4.73
N PRO A 68 1.88 -10.64 5.21
CA PRO A 68 2.42 -11.86 4.60
C PRO A 68 1.50 -13.01 5.01
N ASP A 69 0.94 -13.74 4.05
CA ASP A 69 0.30 -15.04 4.34
C ASP A 69 1.38 -16.14 4.33
#